data_AF-A0AAU5DSF1-F1
#
_entry.id   AF-A0AAU5DSF1-F1
#
_cell.length_a   1.000
_cell.length_b   1.000
_cell.length_c   1.000
_cell.angle_alpha   90.00
_cell.angle_beta   90.00
_cell.angle_gamma   90.00
#
_symmetry.space_group_name_H-M   'P 1'
#
loop_
_entity.id
_entity.type
_entity.pdbx_description
1 polymer ?
#
loop_
_entity_poly.entity_id
_entity_poly.type
_entity_poly.pdbx_seq_one_letter_code
_entity_poly.pdbx_strand_id
1 'polypeptide(L)'
;MLNAVTTRFVDAATALPPEALASAFDRTVDLRTEGGREASQAAVPSASENSELERRIRTALLSRADELDAHLEGLHSDAWAAISTAARAILKRRNLTVGQFDVLVQPFVGSGVELPQHSTREPGA
;
A
#
# COMPACT_ATOMS: atom_id res chain seq x y z
N MET A 1 -5.08 -10.52 12.24
CA MET A 1 -4.93 -11.48 11.14
C MET A 1 -5.22 -10.77 9.85
N LEU A 2 -4.18 -10.66 9.02
CA LEU A 2 -4.30 -10.13 7.67
C LEU A 2 -5.07 -11.10 6.77
N ASN A 3 -5.90 -10.57 5.89
CA ASN A 3 -6.57 -11.40 4.88
C ASN A 3 -5.56 -11.80 3.78
N ALA A 4 -5.83 -12.91 3.10
CA ALA A 4 -4.92 -13.45 2.09
C ALA A 4 -4.62 -12.49 0.93
N VAL A 5 -5.56 -11.59 0.59
CA VAL A 5 -5.40 -10.61 -0.49
C VAL A 5 -4.38 -9.54 -0.09
N THR A 6 -4.50 -8.97 1.12
CA THR A 6 -3.54 -8.01 1.66
C THR A 6 -2.15 -8.63 1.77
N THR A 7 -2.05 -9.88 2.21
CA THR A 7 -0.76 -10.59 2.31
C THR A 7 -0.09 -10.73 0.94
N ARG A 8 -0.85 -11.17 -0.09
CA ARG A 8 -0.32 -11.29 -1.46
C ARG A 8 0.15 -9.96 -2.02
N PHE A 9 -0.62 -8.89 -1.80
CA PHE A 9 -0.22 -7.55 -2.20
C PHE A 9 1.11 -7.14 -1.55
N VAL A 10 1.25 -7.32 -0.23
CA VAL A 10 2.48 -6.96 0.49
C VAL A 10 3.68 -7.74 -0.06
N ASP A 11 3.52 -9.05 -0.28
CA ASP A 11 4.60 -9.88 -0.79
C ASP A 11 5.02 -9.47 -2.21
N ALA A 12 4.06 -9.13 -3.08
CA ALA A 12 4.35 -8.66 -4.44
C ALA A 12 4.95 -7.24 -4.45
N ALA A 13 4.41 -6.31 -3.65
CA ALA A 13 4.86 -4.93 -3.60
C ALA A 13 6.27 -4.81 -3.01
N THR A 14 6.60 -5.62 -1.99
CA THR A 14 7.95 -5.64 -1.39
C THR A 14 9.00 -6.31 -2.30
N ALA A 15 8.57 -7.06 -3.31
CA ALA A 15 9.44 -7.66 -4.33
C ALA A 15 9.67 -6.75 -5.56
N LEU A 16 9.04 -5.57 -5.60
CA LEU A 16 9.23 -4.63 -6.71
C LEU A 16 10.68 -4.15 -6.85
N PRO A 17 11.09 -3.76 -8.06
CA PRO A 17 12.38 -3.13 -8.28
C PRO A 17 12.42 -1.73 -7.63
N PRO A 18 13.61 -1.22 -7.25
CA PRO A 18 13.77 0.08 -6.60
C PRO A 18 13.10 1.25 -7.37
N GLU A 19 13.23 1.27 -8.70
CA GLU A 19 12.64 2.30 -9.57
C GLU A 19 11.10 2.36 -9.47
N ALA A 20 10.46 1.19 -9.40
CA ALA A 20 9.01 1.10 -9.27
C ALA A 20 8.54 1.54 -7.88
N LEU A 21 9.34 1.27 -6.83
CA LEU A 21 9.06 1.71 -5.47
C LEU A 21 9.19 3.23 -5.33
N ALA A 22 10.24 3.82 -5.91
CA ALA A 22 10.43 5.27 -5.93
C ALA A 22 9.26 5.95 -6.64
N SER A 23 8.91 5.48 -7.86
CA SER A 23 7.78 6.00 -8.64
C SER A 23 6.44 5.86 -7.90
N ALA A 24 6.25 4.76 -7.16
CA ALA A 24 5.04 4.57 -6.35
C ALA A 24 5.00 5.53 -5.15
N PHE A 25 6.14 5.81 -4.52
CA PHE A 25 6.19 6.79 -3.44
C PHE A 25 5.88 8.21 -3.95
N ASP A 26 6.51 8.65 -5.03
CA ASP A 26 6.25 9.97 -5.63
C ASP A 26 4.76 10.17 -5.92
N ARG A 27 4.13 9.20 -6.60
CA ARG A 27 2.68 9.22 -6.85
C ARG A 27 1.86 9.25 -5.56
N THR A 28 2.30 8.54 -4.52
CA THR A 28 1.60 8.55 -3.22
C THR A 28 1.65 9.95 -2.61
N VAL A 29 2.76 10.67 -2.74
CA VAL A 29 2.92 12.04 -2.23
C VAL A 29 2.02 13.01 -2.99
N ASP A 30 1.97 12.92 -4.32
CA ASP A 30 1.10 13.76 -5.16
C ASP A 30 -0.38 13.58 -4.76
N LEU A 31 -0.85 12.33 -4.77
CA LEU A 31 -2.23 11.97 -4.46
C LEU A 31 -2.63 12.26 -3.02
N ARG A 32 -1.66 12.35 -2.09
CA ARG A 32 -1.93 12.71 -0.70
C ARG A 32 -2.58 14.09 -0.59
N THR A 33 -2.21 15.01 -1.48
CA THR A 33 -2.78 16.35 -1.55
C THR A 33 -4.15 16.39 -2.23
N GLU A 34 -4.46 15.39 -3.08
CA GLU A 34 -5.71 15.25 -3.84
C GLU A 34 -6.75 14.35 -3.14
N GLY A 35 -6.80 14.39 -1.80
CA GLY A 35 -7.77 13.61 -1.01
C GLY A 35 -7.23 12.28 -0.45
N GLY A 36 -5.99 11.89 -0.76
CA GLY A 36 -5.35 10.71 -0.19
C GLY A 36 -5.20 10.77 1.35
N ARG A 37 -5.15 11.97 1.95
CA ARG A 37 -5.16 12.14 3.41
C ARG A 37 -6.47 11.68 4.05
N GLU A 38 -7.61 12.08 3.50
CA GLU A 38 -8.94 11.70 4.01
C GLU A 38 -9.19 10.21 3.79
N ALA A 39 -8.83 9.71 2.61
CA ALA A 39 -8.90 8.28 2.30
C ALA A 39 -8.06 7.45 3.28
N SER A 40 -6.84 7.89 3.60
CA SER A 40 -5.96 7.19 4.56
C SER A 40 -6.55 7.14 5.97
N GLN A 41 -7.24 8.20 6.40
CA GLN A 41 -7.93 8.22 7.70
C GLN A 41 -9.14 7.30 7.74
N ALA A 42 -9.85 7.13 6.62
CA ALA A 42 -10.94 6.17 6.51
C ALA A 42 -10.43 4.70 6.46
N ALA A 43 -9.17 4.48 6.08
CA ALA A 43 -8.55 3.17 5.96
C ALA A 43 -7.88 2.63 7.25
N VAL A 44 -8.14 3.24 8.42
CA VAL A 44 -7.42 2.91 9.66
C VAL A 44 -7.72 1.47 10.12
N PRO A 45 -6.71 0.58 10.21
CA PRO A 45 -6.88 -0.76 10.76
C PRO A 45 -6.98 -0.77 12.29
N SER A 46 -7.41 -1.90 12.83
CA SER A 46 -7.24 -2.16 14.26
C SER A 46 -5.75 -2.17 14.62
N ALA A 47 -5.40 -1.79 15.85
CA ALA A 47 -4.00 -1.76 16.29
C ALA A 47 -3.26 -3.08 16.00
N SER A 48 -3.88 -4.23 16.28
CA SER A 48 -3.29 -5.54 16.00
C SER A 48 -3.09 -5.81 14.51
N GLU A 49 -4.03 -5.41 13.67
CA GLU A 49 -3.91 -5.57 12.21
C GLU A 49 -2.81 -4.67 11.64
N ASN A 50 -2.73 -3.42 12.13
CA ASN A 50 -1.71 -2.47 11.71
C ASN A 50 -0.31 -2.93 12.11
N SER A 51 -0.14 -3.39 13.35
CA SER A 51 1.15 -3.91 13.83
C SER A 51 1.60 -5.16 13.07
N GLU A 52 0.67 -6.07 12.74
CA GLU A 52 0.97 -7.26 11.93
C GLU A 52 1.41 -6.88 10.51
N LEU A 53 0.72 -5.91 9.90
CA LEU A 53 1.03 -5.36 8.59
C LEU A 53 2.42 -4.71 8.55
N GLU A 54 2.66 -3.75 9.46
CA GLU A 54 3.90 -3.01 9.53
C GLU A 54 5.09 -3.93 9.78
N ARG A 55 4.93 -4.91 10.68
CA ARG A 55 5.97 -5.91 10.95
C ARG A 55 6.31 -6.69 9.68
N ARG A 56 5.30 -7.15 8.92
CA ARG A 56 5.54 -7.92 7.70
C ARG A 56 6.28 -7.10 6.64
N ILE A 57 5.79 -5.90 6.35
CA ILE A 57 6.39 -5.00 5.36
C ILE A 57 7.83 -4.68 5.77
N ARG A 58 8.04 -4.33 7.05
CA ARG A 58 9.37 -4.00 7.56
C ARG A 58 10.32 -5.19 7.47
N THR A 59 9.90 -6.41 7.84
CA THR A 59 10.74 -7.60 7.72
C THR A 59 11.13 -7.90 6.27
N ALA A 60 10.20 -7.73 5.33
CA ALA A 60 10.47 -7.96 3.91
C ALA A 60 11.44 -6.91 3.34
N LEU A 61 11.20 -5.62 3.61
CA LEU A 61 12.05 -4.53 3.11
C LEU A 61 13.42 -4.49 3.79
N LEU A 62 13.53 -4.89 5.07
CA LEU A 62 14.80 -4.88 5.80
C LEU A 62 15.84 -5.78 5.13
N SER A 63 15.41 -6.91 4.56
CA SER A 63 16.30 -7.82 3.81
C SER A 63 16.90 -7.20 2.55
N ARG A 64 16.32 -6.10 2.06
CA ARG A 64 16.70 -5.37 0.84
C ARG A 64 17.07 -3.91 1.13
N ALA A 65 17.23 -3.53 2.40
CA ALA A 65 17.42 -2.12 2.77
C ALA A 65 18.67 -1.53 2.10
N ASP A 66 19.79 -2.25 2.15
CA ASP A 66 21.04 -1.81 1.52
C ASP A 66 20.92 -1.66 -0.01
N GLU A 67 20.15 -2.53 -0.67
CA GLU A 67 19.88 -2.46 -2.12
C GLU A 67 19.06 -1.21 -2.47
N LEU A 68 18.01 -0.94 -1.70
CA LEU A 68 17.11 0.18 -1.91
C LEU A 68 17.80 1.52 -1.64
N ASP A 69 18.53 1.61 -0.52
CA ASP A 69 19.24 2.83 -0.14
C ASP A 69 20.44 3.11 -1.06
N ALA A 70 21.03 2.07 -1.68
CA ALA A 70 22.05 2.25 -2.72
C ALA A 70 21.48 2.86 -4.02
N HIS A 71 20.19 2.66 -4.31
CA HIS A 71 19.53 3.28 -5.46
C HIS A 71 19.11 4.72 -5.18
N LEU A 72 18.48 4.94 -4.03
CA LEU A 72 18.08 6.26 -3.56
C LEU A 72 18.09 6.26 -2.02
N GLU A 73 18.88 7.15 -1.43
CA GLU A 73 18.99 7.24 0.04
C GLU A 73 17.60 7.47 0.67
N GLY A 74 17.20 6.58 1.59
CA GLY A 74 15.91 6.67 2.27
C GLY A 74 14.77 5.93 1.55
N LEU A 75 15.01 5.36 0.37
CA LEU A 75 14.00 4.64 -0.41
C LEU A 75 13.39 3.47 0.36
N HIS A 76 14.15 2.81 1.25
CA HIS A 76 13.58 1.79 2.13
C HIS A 76 12.40 2.34 2.95
N SER A 77 12.56 3.54 3.52
CA SER A 77 11.55 4.17 4.37
C SER A 77 10.37 4.69 3.56
N ASP A 78 10.65 5.22 2.37
CA ASP A 78 9.64 5.71 1.43
C ASP A 78 8.78 4.56 0.87
N ALA A 79 9.42 3.47 0.46
CA ALA A 79 8.76 2.24 0.05
C ALA A 79 7.89 1.68 1.18
N TRP A 80 8.40 1.68 2.42
CA TRP A 80 7.63 1.26 3.58
C TRP A 80 6.35 2.08 3.76
N ALA A 81 6.43 3.41 3.61
CA ALA A 81 5.28 4.30 3.74
C ALA A 81 4.24 4.09 2.62
N ALA A 82 4.69 3.98 1.37
CA ALA A 82 3.82 3.74 0.21
C ALA A 82 3.10 2.39 0.32
N ILE A 83 3.84 1.31 0.58
CA ILE A 83 3.27 -0.05 0.70
C ILE A 83 2.31 -0.12 1.89
N SER A 84 2.66 0.47 3.03
CA SER A 84 1.78 0.48 4.21
C SER A 84 0.46 1.18 3.92
N THR A 85 0.49 2.30 3.20
CA THR A 85 -0.71 3.07 2.86
C THR A 85 -1.64 2.28 1.94
N ALA A 86 -1.12 1.71 0.84
CA ALA A 86 -1.90 0.90 -0.08
C ALA A 86 -2.42 -0.40 0.58
N ALA A 87 -1.59 -1.06 1.39
CA ALA A 87 -1.99 -2.30 2.05
C ALA A 87 -3.09 -2.08 3.11
N ARG A 88 -3.08 -0.93 3.82
CA ARG A 88 -4.20 -0.50 4.69
C ARG A 88 -5.48 -0.28 3.88
N ALA A 89 -5.37 0.36 2.71
CA ALA A 89 -6.51 0.57 1.82
C ALA A 89 -7.13 -0.76 1.36
N ILE A 90 -6.30 -1.73 0.99
CA ILE A 90 -6.74 -3.08 0.60
C ILE A 90 -7.39 -3.81 1.76
N LEU A 91 -6.80 -3.74 2.95
CA LEU A 91 -7.32 -4.37 4.15
C LEU A 91 -8.70 -3.81 4.53
N LYS A 92 -8.87 -2.49 4.45
CA LYS A 92 -10.09 -1.77 4.81
C LYS A 92 -10.91 -1.34 3.60
N ARG A 93 -10.75 -1.98 2.44
CA ARG A 93 -11.43 -1.60 1.19
C ARG A 93 -12.95 -1.49 1.30
N ARG A 94 -13.58 -2.28 2.19
CA ARG A 94 -15.02 -2.25 2.45
C ARG A 94 -15.50 -0.98 3.17
N ASN A 95 -14.60 -0.26 3.84
CA ASN A 95 -14.89 0.97 4.57
C ASN A 95 -14.62 2.23 3.74
N LEU A 96 -13.98 2.06 2.59
CA LEU A 96 -13.62 3.15 1.68
C LEU A 96 -14.68 3.29 0.59
N THR A 97 -14.87 4.51 0.11
CA THR A 97 -15.54 4.71 -1.18
C THR A 97 -14.65 4.22 -2.32
N VAL A 98 -15.23 3.98 -3.51
CA VAL A 98 -14.46 3.59 -4.70
C VAL A 98 -13.35 4.60 -4.98
N GLY A 99 -13.67 5.90 -4.99
CA GLY A 99 -12.67 6.95 -5.24
C GLY A 99 -11.57 7.01 -4.17
N GLN A 100 -11.91 6.82 -2.88
CA GLN A 100 -10.90 6.76 -1.82
C GLN A 100 -9.98 5.55 -1.96
N PHE A 101 -10.54 4.40 -2.32
CA PHE A 101 -9.75 3.20 -2.56
C PHE A 101 -8.82 3.38 -3.76
N ASP A 102 -9.35 3.87 -4.88
CA ASP A 102 -8.60 4.09 -6.11
C ASP A 102 -7.42 5.02 -5.86
N VAL A 103 -7.63 6.18 -5.23
CA VAL A 103 -6.55 7.13 -4.89
C VAL A 103 -5.42 6.47 -4.07
N LEU A 104 -5.75 5.54 -3.16
CA LEU A 104 -4.74 4.89 -2.31
C LEU A 104 -3.98 3.74 -2.99
N VAL A 105 -4.57 3.11 -4.02
CA VAL A 105 -3.93 2.00 -4.74
C VAL A 105 -3.36 2.39 -6.10
N GLN A 106 -3.77 3.55 -6.64
CA GLN A 106 -3.30 4.10 -7.91
C GLN A 106 -1.78 4.17 -8.04
N PRO A 107 -0.98 4.48 -7.00
CA PRO A 107 0.47 4.49 -7.10
C PRO A 107 1.10 3.17 -7.53
N PHE A 108 0.42 2.04 -7.30
CA PHE A 108 0.88 0.71 -7.66
C PHE A 108 0.25 0.17 -8.96
N VAL A 109 -0.62 0.95 -9.61
CA VAL A 109 -1.21 0.58 -10.91
C VAL A 109 -0.13 0.60 -11.97
N GLY A 110 -0.01 -0.50 -12.72
CA GLY A 110 1.01 -0.66 -13.77
C GLY A 110 2.39 -1.07 -13.25
N SER A 111 2.59 -1.17 -11.93
CA SER A 111 3.85 -1.61 -11.32
C SER A 111 4.06 -3.12 -11.37
N GLY A 112 3.11 -3.88 -11.94
CA GLY A 112 3.15 -5.35 -12.00
C GLY A 112 2.61 -6.06 -10.75
N VAL A 113 2.09 -5.31 -9.77
CA VAL A 113 1.39 -5.86 -8.61
C VAL A 113 -0.08 -6.07 -8.94
N GLU A 114 -0.63 -7.24 -8.60
CA GLU A 114 -2.06 -7.48 -8.70
C GLU A 114 -2.80 -6.70 -7.61
N LEU A 115 -3.59 -5.71 -8.03
CA LEU A 115 -4.43 -4.92 -7.15
C LEU A 115 -5.83 -5.50 -7.10
N PRO A 116 -6.39 -5.73 -5.90
CA PRO A 116 -7.75 -6.20 -5.78
C PRO A 116 -8.72 -5.09 -6.18
N GLN A 117 -9.81 -5.47 -6.84
CA GLN A 117 -10.89 -4.52 -7.11
C GLN A 117 -11.55 -4.07 -5.79
N HIS A 118 -12.02 -2.81 -5.77
CA HIS A 118 -12.93 -2.38 -4.71
C HIS A 118 -14.12 -3.34 -4.69
N SER A 119 -14.42 -3.90 -3.53
CA SER A 119 -15.60 -4.75 -3.40
C SER A 119 -16.81 -3.83 -3.49
N THR A 120 -17.27 -3.56 -4.72
CA THR A 120 -18.62 -3.04 -4.94
C THR A 120 -19.53 -4.02 -4.22
N ARG A 121 -20.04 -3.62 -3.06
CA ARG A 121 -21.17 -4.29 -2.45
C ARG A 121 -22.28 -4.07 -3.46
N GLU A 122 -22.58 -5.07 -4.28
CA GLU A 122 -23.80 -5.04 -5.06
C GLU A 122 -24.94 -4.75 -4.07
N PRO A 123 -25.71 -3.66 -4.25
CA PRO A 123 -26.91 -3.49 -3.46
C PRO A 123 -27.79 -4.69 -3.82
N GLY A 124 -28.02 -5.56 -2.83
CA GLY A 124 -28.84 -6.75 -3.02
C GLY A 124 -30.17 -6.38 -3.65
N ALA A 125 -30.48 -7.06 -4.75
CA ALA A 125 -31.83 -7.20 -5.28
C ALA A 125 -32.41 -8.54 -4.81
#